data_AF-A0A8H7WGB8-F1
#
_entry.id   AF-A0A8H7WGB8-F1
#
_cell.length_a   1.000
_cell.length_b   1.000
_cell.length_c   1.000
_cell.angle_alpha   90.00
_cell.angle_beta   90.00
_cell.angle_gamma   90.00
#
_symmetry.space_group_name_H-M   'P 1'
#
loop_
_entity.id
_entity.type
_entity.pdbx_description
1 polymer ?
#
loop_
_entity_poly.entity_id
_entity_poly.type
_entity_poly.pdbx_seq_one_letter_code
_entity_poly.pdbx_strand_id
1 'polypeptide(L)'
;MPIKVSNCGRIWLLGDNGVYFRELTLAEAGLHLQEYQQQIIREAEKRKSEDEFAVRQRQAEIEAKVKETEGQRAEAKRLVKLAEKTLQELKDRIDELRSRERGSKEREASLEKAVKEKLSLDRAQLDGERRQLQRLRTEHEEMLEVLKLEKDCLDRDRGETAVKEQAKRALEEAKQKQQALWDADLENVRVKTEKLNQDAANVVADAENMAAAKQELKAVEESLTTITEEFAAFRKEVRHKIDSLIAEQEAKDAGIQSELRNALEVARSKSEELQDLRAKLVEGDLKRSRDRRSADSGQSHGQTYNDKEPMDKDSSFLKPVAAKDVESKPAIENASDGQASSAGNTRSVDDFIFVGSDSDAQLRDHALTRDSDNEDYLEYSDSEINK
;
A
#
# COMPACT_ATOMS: atom_id res chain seq x y z
N MET A 1 -101.59 152.47 -75.01
CA MET A 1 -102.75 152.71 -75.90
C MET A 1 -104.00 152.79 -75.03
N PRO A 2 -104.74 153.92 -75.00
CA PRO A 2 -106.04 153.96 -74.33
C PRO A 2 -107.06 153.18 -75.16
N ILE A 3 -107.38 151.96 -74.72
CA ILE A 3 -108.38 151.11 -75.36
C ILE A 3 -109.73 151.46 -74.74
N LYS A 4 -110.63 152.08 -75.52
CA LYS A 4 -112.03 152.25 -75.15
C LYS A 4 -112.64 150.85 -75.00
N VAL A 5 -113.03 150.48 -73.78
CA VAL A 5 -113.64 149.19 -73.48
C VAL A 5 -115.09 149.22 -73.96
N SER A 6 -115.32 148.81 -75.21
CA SER A 6 -116.64 148.77 -75.85
C SER A 6 -117.19 147.34 -75.90
N ASN A 7 -117.27 146.64 -74.76
CA ASN A 7 -118.08 145.41 -74.61
C ASN A 7 -118.07 144.90 -73.15
N CYS A 8 -118.65 145.66 -72.23
CA CYS A 8 -118.55 145.41 -70.78
C CYS A 8 -119.48 144.31 -70.21
N GLY A 9 -119.91 143.33 -71.01
CA GLY A 9 -120.87 142.32 -70.55
C GLY A 9 -120.60 140.86 -70.94
N ARG A 10 -119.74 140.61 -71.95
CA ARG A 10 -119.52 139.27 -72.51
C ARG A 10 -118.04 139.00 -72.73
N ILE A 11 -117.59 137.81 -72.33
CA ILE A 11 -116.20 137.35 -72.46
C ILE A 11 -116.23 136.06 -73.28
N TRP A 12 -115.25 135.92 -74.18
CA TRP A 12 -115.03 134.69 -74.92
C TRP A 12 -114.08 133.80 -74.11
N LEU A 13 -114.56 132.66 -73.63
CA LEU A 13 -113.73 131.65 -72.98
C LEU A 13 -113.41 130.52 -73.96
N LEU A 14 -112.15 130.07 -73.93
CA LEU A 14 -111.69 128.90 -74.68
C LEU A 14 -112.25 127.65 -73.98
N GLY A 15 -113.01 126.82 -74.69
CA GLY A 15 -113.48 125.55 -74.13
C GLY A 15 -112.34 124.55 -73.92
N ASP A 16 -112.57 123.53 -73.08
CA ASP A 16 -111.60 122.51 -72.64
C ASP A 16 -110.90 121.74 -73.78
N ASN A 17 -111.46 121.82 -74.99
CA ASN A 17 -110.96 121.16 -76.20
C ASN A 17 -109.99 122.05 -77.00
N GLY A 18 -109.79 123.31 -76.58
CA GLY A 18 -108.89 124.28 -77.22
C GLY A 18 -109.35 124.87 -78.56
N VAL A 19 -110.51 124.47 -79.09
CA VAL A 19 -110.90 124.72 -80.50
C VAL A 19 -112.08 125.69 -80.67
N TYR A 20 -112.90 125.91 -79.64
CA TYR A 20 -114.07 126.79 -79.73
C TYR A 20 -114.06 127.85 -78.63
N PHE A 21 -114.31 129.09 -79.04
CA PHE A 21 -114.61 130.19 -78.12
C PHE A 21 -116.11 130.22 -77.87
N ARG A 22 -116.52 130.04 -76.62
CA ARG A 22 -117.92 130.18 -76.21
C ARG A 22 -118.10 131.60 -75.67
N GLU A 23 -118.99 132.37 -76.29
CA GLU A 23 -119.38 133.67 -75.76
C GLU A 23 -120.21 133.42 -74.49
N LEU A 24 -119.67 133.82 -73.35
CA LEU A 24 -120.32 133.68 -72.06
C LEU A 24 -120.53 135.08 -71.47
N THR A 25 -121.65 135.26 -70.78
CA THR A 25 -121.81 136.43 -69.93
C THR A 25 -120.78 136.40 -68.81
N LEU A 26 -120.45 137.57 -68.25
CA LEU A 26 -119.49 137.65 -67.15
C LEU A 26 -119.84 136.70 -65.97
N ALA A 27 -121.14 136.52 -65.71
CA ALA A 27 -121.64 135.63 -64.67
C ALA A 27 -121.41 134.15 -65.00
N GLU A 28 -121.68 133.73 -66.24
CA GLU A 28 -121.46 132.35 -66.68
C GLU A 28 -119.96 132.01 -66.74
N ALA A 29 -119.12 132.95 -67.16
CA ALA A 29 -117.67 132.81 -67.14
C ALA A 29 -117.13 132.65 -65.71
N GLY A 30 -117.68 133.40 -64.75
CA GLY A 30 -117.37 133.26 -63.33
C GLY A 30 -117.75 131.89 -62.78
N LEU A 31 -118.94 131.39 -63.13
CA LEU A 31 -119.43 130.07 -62.73
C LEU A 31 -118.56 128.94 -63.30
N HIS A 32 -118.20 129.02 -64.59
CA HIS A 32 -117.35 128.02 -65.25
C HIS A 32 -115.93 127.97 -64.64
N LEU A 33 -115.33 129.14 -64.36
CA LEU A 33 -114.04 129.20 -63.66
C LEU A 33 -114.14 128.64 -62.23
N GLN A 34 -115.24 128.90 -61.53
CA GLN A 34 -115.47 128.35 -60.20
C GLN A 34 -115.64 126.82 -60.23
N GLU A 35 -116.37 126.27 -61.19
CA GLU A 35 -116.50 124.82 -61.39
C GLU A 35 -115.16 124.17 -61.73
N TYR A 36 -114.35 124.80 -62.59
CA TYR A 36 -113.02 124.31 -62.95
C TYR A 36 -112.06 124.34 -61.75
N GLN A 37 -112.07 125.42 -60.97
CA GLN A 37 -111.33 125.50 -59.70
C GLN A 37 -111.77 124.39 -58.74
N GLN A 38 -113.08 124.12 -58.62
CA GLN A 38 -113.56 123.03 -57.79
C GLN A 38 -113.13 121.65 -58.31
N GLN A 39 -113.08 121.43 -59.62
CA GLN A 39 -112.59 120.18 -60.18
C GLN A 39 -111.10 119.97 -59.89
N ILE A 40 -110.27 121.00 -60.06
CA ILE A 40 -108.85 120.95 -59.70
C ILE A 40 -108.69 120.63 -58.21
N ILE A 41 -109.50 121.25 -57.35
CA ILE A 41 -109.49 120.98 -55.90
C ILE A 41 -109.87 119.53 -55.63
N ARG A 42 -110.96 119.02 -56.23
CA ARG A 42 -111.40 117.63 -56.05
C ARG A 42 -110.37 116.62 -56.57
N GLU A 43 -109.72 116.88 -57.70
CA GLU A 43 -108.65 116.00 -58.20
C GLU A 43 -107.41 116.05 -57.32
N ALA A 44 -107.03 117.22 -56.83
CA ALA A 44 -105.92 117.36 -55.88
C ALA A 44 -106.22 116.66 -54.55
N GLU A 45 -107.45 116.74 -54.05
CA GLU A 45 -107.92 116.00 -52.87
C GLU A 45 -107.94 114.50 -53.11
N LYS A 46 -108.40 114.05 -54.28
CA LYS A 46 -108.36 112.64 -54.67
C LYS A 46 -106.92 112.12 -54.71
N ARG A 47 -106.00 112.82 -55.36
CA ARG A 47 -104.57 112.45 -55.38
C ARG A 47 -103.96 112.45 -53.98
N LYS A 48 -104.28 113.44 -53.14
CA LYS A 48 -103.88 113.45 -51.73
C LYS A 48 -104.41 112.23 -50.98
N SER A 49 -105.67 111.84 -51.17
CA SER A 49 -106.25 110.66 -50.52
C SER A 49 -105.62 109.35 -51.01
N GLU A 50 -105.27 109.26 -52.29
CA GLU A 50 -104.57 108.12 -52.89
C GLU A 50 -103.12 108.04 -52.40
N ASP A 51 -102.41 109.17 -52.32
CA ASP A 51 -101.06 109.27 -51.78
C ASP A 51 -101.04 108.96 -50.28
N GLU A 52 -101.99 109.49 -49.50
CA GLU A 52 -102.17 109.17 -48.08
C GLU A 52 -102.47 107.69 -47.87
N PHE A 53 -103.31 107.09 -48.72
CA PHE A 53 -103.60 105.67 -48.69
C PHE A 53 -102.35 104.84 -49.03
N ALA A 54 -101.59 105.21 -50.06
CA ALA A 54 -100.34 104.55 -50.44
C ALA A 54 -99.27 104.68 -49.34
N VAL A 55 -99.17 105.83 -48.68
CA VAL A 55 -98.27 106.04 -47.53
C VAL A 55 -98.70 105.18 -46.36
N ARG A 56 -99.99 105.13 -46.02
CA ARG A 56 -100.51 104.26 -44.94
C ARG A 56 -100.30 102.78 -45.25
N GLN A 57 -100.49 102.36 -46.50
CA GLN A 57 -100.25 100.98 -46.93
C GLN A 57 -98.76 100.62 -46.80
N ARG A 58 -97.86 101.49 -47.28
CA ARG A 58 -96.41 101.30 -47.10
C ARG A 58 -96.00 101.31 -45.63
N GLN A 59 -96.60 102.17 -44.81
CA GLN A 59 -96.36 102.18 -43.36
C GLN A 59 -96.81 100.87 -42.72
N ALA A 60 -98.01 100.37 -43.05
CA ALA A 60 -98.50 99.09 -42.55
C ALA A 60 -97.61 97.91 -43.00
N GLU A 61 -97.12 97.91 -44.24
CA GLU A 61 -96.18 96.90 -44.74
C GLU A 61 -94.82 96.97 -44.03
N ILE A 62 -94.30 98.18 -43.77
CA ILE A 62 -93.06 98.38 -43.00
C ILE A 62 -93.26 97.92 -41.56
N GLU A 63 -94.36 98.30 -40.91
CA GLU A 63 -94.69 97.87 -39.55
C GLU A 63 -94.84 96.34 -39.45
N ALA A 64 -95.46 95.70 -40.44
CA ALA A 64 -95.56 94.25 -40.50
C ALA A 64 -94.17 93.59 -40.63
N LYS A 65 -93.31 94.09 -41.52
CA LYS A 65 -91.93 93.61 -41.67
C LYS A 65 -91.08 93.87 -40.42
N VAL A 66 -91.28 95.00 -39.75
CA VAL A 66 -90.60 95.31 -38.48
C VAL A 66 -91.05 94.33 -37.40
N LYS A 67 -92.37 94.09 -37.24
CA LYS A 67 -92.88 93.10 -36.27
C LYS A 67 -92.39 91.68 -36.57
N GLU A 68 -92.30 91.28 -37.84
CA GLU A 68 -91.74 89.99 -38.26
C GLU A 68 -90.26 89.89 -37.89
N THR A 69 -89.45 90.90 -38.22
CA THR A 69 -88.02 90.92 -37.88
C THR A 69 -87.77 91.02 -36.37
N GLU A 70 -88.63 91.69 -35.61
CA GLU A 70 -88.62 91.70 -34.15
C GLU A 70 -88.95 90.31 -33.58
N GLY A 71 -89.93 89.61 -34.17
CA GLY A 71 -90.24 88.22 -33.87
C GLY A 71 -89.04 87.29 -34.09
N GLN A 72 -88.41 87.38 -35.27
CA GLN A 72 -87.20 86.63 -35.61
C GLN A 72 -86.03 86.97 -34.68
N ARG A 73 -85.84 88.26 -34.32
CA ARG A 73 -84.83 88.68 -33.34
C ARG A 73 -85.11 88.14 -31.94
N ALA A 74 -86.36 88.09 -31.52
CA ALA A 74 -86.75 87.53 -30.22
C ALA A 74 -86.50 86.01 -30.18
N GLU A 75 -86.82 85.30 -31.27
CA GLU A 75 -86.54 83.88 -31.41
C GLU A 75 -85.04 83.60 -31.44
N ALA A 76 -84.26 84.36 -32.22
CA ALA A 76 -82.80 84.27 -32.25
C ALA A 76 -82.19 84.52 -30.86
N LYS A 77 -82.67 85.51 -30.10
CA LYS A 77 -82.24 85.75 -28.71
C LYS A 77 -82.55 84.57 -27.79
N ARG A 78 -83.71 83.91 -27.96
CA ARG A 78 -84.05 82.71 -27.18
C ARG A 78 -83.12 81.54 -27.52
N LEU A 79 -82.82 81.32 -28.80
CA LEU A 79 -81.89 80.28 -29.26
C LEU A 79 -80.46 80.53 -28.77
N VAL A 80 -79.97 81.78 -28.84
CA VAL A 80 -78.65 82.15 -28.29
C VAL A 80 -78.61 81.88 -26.79
N LYS A 81 -79.63 82.31 -26.03
CA LYS A 81 -79.69 82.06 -24.59
C LYS A 81 -79.76 80.57 -24.25
N LEU A 82 -80.42 79.75 -25.07
CA LEU A 82 -80.44 78.29 -24.92
C LEU A 82 -79.05 77.70 -25.21
N ALA A 83 -78.39 78.14 -26.28
CA ALA A 83 -77.04 77.71 -26.63
C ALA A 83 -76.01 78.11 -25.58
N GLU A 84 -76.14 79.29 -24.97
CA GLU A 84 -75.28 79.72 -23.85
C GLU A 84 -75.45 78.81 -22.63
N LYS A 85 -76.69 78.42 -22.30
CA LYS A 85 -76.96 77.48 -21.21
C LYS A 85 -76.36 76.10 -21.49
N THR A 86 -76.56 75.55 -22.69
CA THR A 86 -76.00 74.24 -23.04
C THR A 86 -74.47 74.27 -23.09
N LEU A 87 -73.86 75.36 -23.57
CA LEU A 87 -72.42 75.55 -23.50
C LEU A 87 -71.91 75.62 -22.07
N GLN A 88 -72.65 76.27 -21.16
CA GLN A 88 -72.27 76.31 -19.75
C GLN A 88 -72.38 74.92 -19.10
N GLU A 89 -73.47 74.19 -19.33
CA GLU A 89 -73.63 72.81 -18.84
C GLU A 89 -72.52 71.87 -19.36
N LEU A 90 -72.12 72.02 -20.63
CA LEU A 90 -71.01 71.25 -21.20
C LEU A 90 -69.67 71.61 -20.57
N LYS A 91 -69.42 72.89 -20.26
CA LYS A 91 -68.22 73.32 -19.54
C LYS A 91 -68.15 72.71 -18.14
N ASP A 92 -69.24 72.82 -17.38
CA ASP A 92 -69.31 72.27 -16.02
C ASP A 92 -69.09 70.75 -16.04
N ARG A 93 -69.65 70.05 -17.03
CA ARG A 93 -69.44 68.60 -17.22
C ARG A 93 -68.00 68.27 -17.61
N ILE A 94 -67.34 69.08 -18.43
CA ILE A 94 -65.92 68.90 -18.76
C ILE A 94 -65.05 69.06 -17.51
N ASP A 95 -65.33 70.07 -16.70
CA ASP A 95 -64.57 70.32 -15.47
C ASP A 95 -64.79 69.23 -14.42
N GLU A 96 -66.01 68.69 -14.31
CA GLU A 96 -66.29 67.51 -13.49
C GLU A 96 -65.50 66.28 -13.96
N LEU A 97 -65.51 66.00 -15.27
CA LEU A 97 -64.75 64.89 -15.85
C LEU A 97 -63.25 65.05 -15.62
N ARG A 98 -62.71 66.26 -15.77
CA ARG A 98 -61.31 66.57 -15.46
C ARG A 98 -60.99 66.39 -13.98
N SER A 99 -61.92 66.71 -13.08
CA SER A 99 -61.75 66.47 -11.65
C SER A 99 -61.74 64.98 -11.33
N ARG A 100 -62.62 64.19 -11.96
CA ARG A 100 -62.64 62.73 -11.83
C ARG A 100 -61.37 62.09 -12.40
N GLU A 101 -60.89 62.58 -13.54
CA GLU A 101 -59.65 62.12 -14.16
C GLU A 101 -58.43 62.39 -13.27
N ARG A 102 -58.34 63.58 -12.67
CA ARG A 102 -57.29 63.90 -11.67
C ARG A 102 -57.35 62.96 -10.47
N GLY A 103 -58.55 62.74 -9.91
CA GLY A 103 -58.73 61.78 -8.82
C GLY A 103 -58.38 60.34 -9.20
N SER A 104 -58.64 59.92 -10.45
CA SER A 104 -58.21 58.60 -10.95
C SER A 104 -56.70 58.51 -11.04
N LYS A 105 -56.04 59.52 -11.62
CA LYS A 105 -54.58 59.59 -11.74
C LYS A 105 -53.88 59.58 -10.38
N GLU A 106 -54.44 60.27 -9.39
CA GLU A 106 -53.92 60.25 -8.01
C GLU A 106 -54.06 58.87 -7.35
N ARG A 107 -55.18 58.17 -7.58
CA ARG A 107 -55.37 56.79 -7.11
C ARG A 107 -54.41 55.83 -7.79
N GLU A 108 -54.24 55.94 -9.11
CA GLU A 108 -53.28 55.14 -9.89
C GLU A 108 -51.85 55.37 -9.39
N ALA A 109 -51.42 56.62 -9.20
CA ALA A 109 -50.11 56.94 -8.65
C ALA A 109 -49.92 56.38 -7.23
N SER A 110 -50.96 56.44 -6.39
CA SER A 110 -50.94 55.87 -5.03
C SER A 110 -50.81 54.35 -5.06
N LEU A 111 -51.53 53.67 -5.96
CA LEU A 111 -51.44 52.22 -6.15
C LEU A 111 -50.07 51.83 -6.72
N GLU A 112 -49.54 52.56 -7.69
CA GLU A 112 -48.21 52.31 -8.25
C GLU A 112 -47.13 52.45 -7.17
N LYS A 113 -47.23 53.47 -6.30
CA LYS A 113 -46.33 53.63 -5.15
C LYS A 113 -46.44 52.45 -4.18
N ALA A 114 -47.65 52.03 -3.82
CA ALA A 114 -47.87 50.90 -2.93
C ALA A 114 -47.36 49.57 -3.51
N VAL A 115 -47.52 49.35 -4.82
CA VAL A 115 -46.97 48.18 -5.53
C VAL A 115 -45.44 48.21 -5.52
N LYS A 116 -44.82 49.37 -5.79
CA LYS A 116 -43.35 49.52 -5.72
C LYS A 116 -42.81 49.24 -4.31
N GLU A 117 -43.50 49.75 -3.29
CA GLU A 117 -43.14 49.51 -1.89
C GLU A 117 -43.24 48.02 -1.54
N LYS A 118 -44.35 47.35 -1.91
CA LYS A 118 -44.50 45.92 -1.71
C LYS A 118 -43.42 45.10 -2.43
N LEU A 119 -43.12 45.42 -3.69
CA LEU A 119 -42.05 44.76 -4.44
C LEU A 119 -40.68 44.98 -3.80
N SER A 120 -40.43 46.13 -3.18
CA SER A 120 -39.18 46.39 -2.46
C SER A 120 -39.06 45.55 -1.18
N LEU A 121 -40.17 45.35 -0.46
CA LEU A 121 -40.23 44.48 0.71
C LEU A 121 -40.03 43.01 0.33
N ASP A 122 -40.70 42.54 -0.72
CA ASP A 122 -40.56 41.16 -1.21
C ASP A 122 -39.10 40.89 -1.65
N ARG A 123 -38.45 41.86 -2.32
CA ARG A 123 -37.02 41.77 -2.67
C ARG A 123 -36.13 41.68 -1.43
N ALA A 124 -36.37 42.52 -0.42
CA ALA A 124 -35.60 42.49 0.82
C ALA A 124 -35.77 41.17 1.59
N GLN A 125 -36.97 40.58 1.58
CA GLN A 125 -37.24 39.26 2.16
C GLN A 125 -36.49 38.16 1.41
N LEU A 126 -36.57 38.13 0.08
CA LEU A 126 -35.85 37.18 -0.75
C LEU A 126 -34.33 37.29 -0.57
N ASP A 127 -33.79 38.50 -0.44
CA ASP A 127 -32.36 38.71 -0.14
C ASP A 127 -31.99 38.21 1.26
N GLY A 128 -32.89 38.39 2.24
CA GLY A 128 -32.74 37.83 3.59
C GLY A 128 -32.67 36.29 3.57
N GLU A 129 -33.61 35.65 2.88
CA GLU A 129 -33.66 34.20 2.71
C GLU A 129 -32.43 33.67 1.96
N ARG A 130 -31.99 34.36 0.89
CA ARG A 130 -30.76 34.00 0.16
C ARG A 130 -29.52 34.02 1.05
N ARG A 131 -29.36 35.05 1.89
CA ARG A 131 -28.25 35.13 2.86
C ARG A 131 -28.33 34.04 3.92
N GLN A 132 -29.54 33.65 4.35
CA GLN A 132 -29.72 32.56 5.29
C GLN A 132 -29.37 31.21 4.66
N LEU A 133 -29.82 30.95 3.44
CA LEU A 133 -29.44 29.76 2.68
C LEU A 133 -27.93 29.70 2.42
N GLN A 134 -27.29 30.83 2.12
CA GLN A 134 -25.85 30.87 1.94
C GLN A 134 -25.10 30.52 3.23
N ARG A 135 -25.56 31.02 4.40
CA ARG A 135 -25.00 30.65 5.70
C ARG A 135 -25.17 29.17 6.02
N LEU A 136 -26.36 28.61 5.81
CA LEU A 136 -26.60 27.18 6.02
C LEU A 136 -25.75 26.32 5.07
N ARG A 137 -25.52 26.78 3.84
CA ARG A 137 -24.64 26.10 2.89
C ARG A 137 -23.19 26.10 3.38
N THR A 138 -22.67 27.24 3.85
CA THR A 138 -21.30 27.31 4.39
C THR A 138 -21.15 26.45 5.64
N GLU A 139 -22.12 26.49 6.57
CA GLU A 139 -22.13 25.63 7.77
C GLU A 139 -22.16 24.14 7.40
N HIS A 140 -22.93 23.75 6.40
CA HIS A 140 -22.95 22.36 5.91
C HIS A 140 -21.62 21.96 5.26
N GLU A 141 -20.99 22.84 4.47
CA GLU A 141 -19.66 22.61 3.89
C GLU A 141 -18.59 22.45 4.98
N GLU A 142 -18.61 23.28 6.03
CA GLU A 142 -17.74 23.16 7.21
C GLU A 142 -17.97 21.85 7.97
N MET A 143 -19.22 21.43 8.18
CA MET A 143 -19.52 20.13 8.80
C MET A 143 -18.98 18.95 8.00
N LEU A 144 -19.08 19.00 6.67
CA LEU A 144 -18.50 17.97 5.80
C LEU A 144 -16.98 17.93 5.90
N GLU A 145 -16.32 19.07 6.05
CA GLU A 145 -14.87 19.14 6.27
C GLU A 145 -14.48 18.54 7.62
N VAL A 146 -15.21 18.86 8.70
CA VAL A 146 -15.01 18.25 10.03
C VAL A 146 -15.16 16.73 9.98
N LEU A 147 -16.21 16.21 9.32
CA LEU A 147 -16.41 14.76 9.19
C LEU A 147 -15.32 14.07 8.39
N LYS A 148 -14.77 14.73 7.36
CA LYS A 148 -13.60 14.21 6.62
C LYS A 148 -12.37 14.11 7.53
N LEU A 149 -12.08 15.17 8.28
CA LEU A 149 -10.96 15.20 9.22
C LEU A 149 -11.10 14.15 10.34
N GLU A 150 -12.32 13.98 10.88
CA GLU A 150 -12.60 12.95 11.88
C GLU A 150 -12.37 11.54 11.31
N LYS A 151 -12.82 11.28 10.09
CA LYS A 151 -12.55 10.02 9.40
C LYS A 151 -11.05 9.78 9.22
N ASP A 152 -10.31 10.79 8.76
CA ASP A 152 -8.86 10.69 8.56
C ASP A 152 -8.11 10.42 9.87
N CYS A 153 -8.55 11.02 10.98
CA CYS A 153 -8.03 10.73 12.32
C CYS A 153 -8.32 9.30 12.76
N LEU A 154 -9.56 8.80 12.56
CA LEU A 154 -9.91 7.42 12.88
C LEU A 154 -9.12 6.41 12.04
N ASP A 155 -8.91 6.68 10.76
CA ASP A 155 -8.13 5.82 9.87
C ASP A 155 -6.64 5.84 10.27
N ARG A 156 -6.11 6.97 10.74
CA ARG A 156 -4.76 7.05 11.35
C ARG A 156 -4.67 6.21 12.62
N ASP A 157 -5.63 6.32 13.53
CA ASP A 157 -5.66 5.55 14.79
C ASP A 157 -5.77 4.03 14.52
N ARG A 158 -6.55 3.64 13.51
CA ARG A 158 -6.62 2.26 13.02
C ARG A 158 -5.28 1.79 12.45
N GLY A 159 -4.58 2.65 11.70
CA GLY A 159 -3.23 2.38 11.22
C GLY A 159 -2.24 2.17 12.36
N GLU A 160 -2.23 3.06 13.35
CA GLU A 160 -1.35 2.96 14.51
C GLU A 160 -1.62 1.71 15.35
N THR A 161 -2.89 1.36 15.56
CA THR A 161 -3.26 0.16 16.31
C THR A 161 -2.84 -1.11 15.57
N ALA A 162 -3.01 -1.16 14.25
CA ALA A 162 -2.52 -2.27 13.42
C ALA A 162 -0.98 -2.41 13.49
N VAL A 163 -0.23 -1.30 13.43
CA VAL A 163 1.24 -1.31 13.59
C VAL A 163 1.64 -1.77 15.00
N LYS A 164 0.97 -1.28 16.04
CA LYS A 164 1.21 -1.72 17.43
C LYS A 164 0.94 -3.22 17.61
N GLU A 165 -0.12 -3.74 16.99
CA GLU A 165 -0.44 -5.17 17.03
C GLU A 165 0.59 -6.02 16.27
N GLN A 166 1.02 -5.58 15.08
CA GLN A 166 2.10 -6.25 14.34
C GLN A 166 3.41 -6.25 15.12
N ALA A 167 3.77 -5.13 15.76
CA ALA A 167 4.95 -5.05 16.62
C ALA A 167 4.85 -6.00 17.82
N LYS A 168 3.67 -6.15 18.42
CA LYS A 168 3.42 -7.11 19.50
C LYS A 168 3.57 -8.55 19.02
N ARG A 169 3.02 -8.91 17.87
CA ARG A 169 3.18 -10.25 17.26
C ARG A 169 4.65 -10.55 16.95
N ALA A 170 5.37 -9.60 16.35
CA ALA A 170 6.80 -9.75 16.08
C ALA A 170 7.63 -9.94 17.37
N LEU A 171 7.29 -9.23 18.45
CA LEU A 171 7.92 -9.41 19.75
C LEU A 171 7.62 -10.79 20.35
N GLU A 172 6.38 -11.27 20.27
CA GLU A 172 5.99 -12.60 20.73
C GLU A 172 6.68 -13.72 19.93
N GLU A 173 6.76 -13.58 18.61
CA GLU A 173 7.53 -14.49 17.74
C GLU A 173 9.02 -14.50 18.09
N ALA A 174 9.62 -13.33 18.37
CA ALA A 174 11.00 -13.24 18.80
C ALA A 174 11.23 -13.95 20.14
N LYS A 175 10.30 -13.79 21.10
CA LYS A 175 10.33 -14.51 22.38
C LYS A 175 10.20 -16.02 22.19
N GLN A 176 9.30 -16.49 21.33
CA GLN A 176 9.15 -17.91 21.02
C GLN A 176 10.42 -18.49 20.38
N LYS A 177 11.05 -17.76 19.45
CA LYS A 177 12.33 -18.16 18.86
C LYS A 177 13.44 -18.24 19.90
N GLN A 178 13.51 -17.27 20.81
CA GLN A 178 14.49 -17.28 21.91
C GLN A 178 14.27 -18.47 22.84
N GLN A 179 13.01 -18.76 23.19
CA GLN A 179 12.66 -19.91 24.02
C GLN A 179 13.04 -21.23 23.33
N ALA A 180 12.74 -21.38 22.04
CA ALA A 180 13.14 -22.56 21.26
C ALA A 180 14.66 -22.76 21.20
N LEU A 181 15.44 -21.66 21.11
CA LEU A 181 16.91 -21.72 21.19
C LEU A 181 17.37 -22.19 22.57
N TRP A 182 16.79 -21.67 23.65
CA TRP A 182 17.11 -22.13 25.00
C TRP A 182 16.76 -23.59 25.24
N ASP A 183 15.61 -24.05 24.74
CA ASP A 183 15.20 -25.45 24.83
C ASP A 183 16.18 -26.37 24.08
N ALA A 184 16.62 -25.95 22.89
CA ALA A 184 17.63 -26.67 22.11
C ALA A 184 19.00 -26.71 22.81
N ASP A 185 19.43 -25.60 23.42
CA ASP A 185 20.68 -25.54 24.18
C ASP A 185 20.61 -26.41 25.45
N LEU A 186 19.49 -26.38 26.17
CA LEU A 186 19.25 -27.25 27.32
C LEU A 186 19.30 -28.72 26.92
N GLU A 187 18.70 -29.09 25.79
CA GLU A 187 18.75 -30.46 25.29
C GLU A 187 20.17 -30.87 24.89
N ASN A 188 20.92 -29.98 24.22
CA ASN A 188 22.34 -30.21 23.93
C ASN A 188 23.17 -30.42 25.21
N VAL A 189 22.89 -29.66 26.27
CA VAL A 189 23.55 -29.83 27.58
C VAL A 189 23.15 -31.17 28.19
N ARG A 190 21.87 -31.56 28.14
CA ARG A 190 21.41 -32.87 28.65
C ARG A 190 22.10 -34.02 27.94
N VAL A 191 22.13 -34.03 26.61
CA VAL A 191 22.80 -35.06 25.80
C VAL A 191 24.29 -35.14 26.12
N LYS A 192 24.98 -33.99 26.24
CA LYS A 192 26.40 -33.97 26.66
C LYS A 192 26.60 -34.53 28.05
N THR A 193 25.68 -34.22 28.98
CA THR A 193 25.74 -34.72 30.36
C THR A 193 25.54 -36.24 30.41
N GLU A 194 24.58 -36.75 29.65
CA GLU A 194 24.34 -38.19 29.53
C GLU A 194 25.54 -38.92 28.92
N LYS A 195 26.14 -38.36 27.86
CA LYS A 195 27.38 -38.89 27.28
C LYS A 195 28.53 -38.90 28.29
N LEU A 196 28.73 -37.82 29.04
CA LEU A 196 29.76 -37.76 30.08
C LEU A 196 29.52 -38.78 31.20
N ASN A 197 28.27 -39.01 31.59
CA ASN A 197 27.92 -40.04 32.58
C ASN A 197 28.23 -41.44 32.03
N GLN A 198 27.97 -41.68 30.75
CA GLN A 198 28.28 -42.95 30.09
C GLN A 198 29.79 -43.18 29.93
N ASP A 199 30.53 -42.14 29.55
CA ASP A 199 31.99 -42.15 29.51
C ASP A 199 32.58 -42.39 30.92
N ALA A 200 32.01 -41.76 31.95
CA ALA A 200 32.40 -41.99 33.34
C ALA A 200 32.12 -43.44 33.78
N ALA A 201 30.97 -44.02 33.41
CA ALA A 201 30.67 -45.42 33.68
C ALA A 201 31.66 -46.37 33.00
N ASN A 202 32.03 -46.09 31.74
CA ASN A 202 33.03 -46.86 31.00
C ASN A 202 34.40 -46.79 31.68
N VAL A 203 34.84 -45.60 32.13
CA VAL A 203 36.10 -45.43 32.87
C VAL A 203 36.09 -46.21 34.19
N VAL A 204 34.97 -46.25 34.89
CA VAL A 204 34.83 -47.08 36.11
C VAL A 204 34.93 -48.56 35.77
N ALA A 205 34.25 -49.03 34.74
CA ALA A 205 34.32 -50.42 34.28
C ALA A 205 35.76 -50.80 33.83
N ASP A 206 36.44 -49.92 33.11
CA ASP A 206 37.85 -50.11 32.71
C ASP A 206 38.78 -50.15 33.92
N ALA A 207 38.52 -49.32 34.94
CA ALA A 207 39.27 -49.34 36.18
C ALA A 207 39.05 -50.65 36.97
N GLU A 208 37.82 -51.17 37.01
CA GLU A 208 37.50 -52.46 37.61
C GLU A 208 38.17 -53.62 36.85
N ASN A 209 38.11 -53.61 35.51
CA ASN A 209 38.79 -54.60 34.66
C ASN A 209 40.30 -54.57 34.86
N MET A 210 40.91 -53.38 34.95
CA MET A 210 42.34 -53.25 35.26
C MET A 210 42.66 -53.73 36.68
N ALA A 211 41.79 -53.49 37.66
CA ALA A 211 41.99 -53.98 39.01
C ALA A 211 41.92 -55.52 39.06
N ALA A 212 40.98 -56.14 38.34
CA ALA A 212 40.88 -57.58 38.17
C ALA A 212 42.12 -58.16 37.46
N ALA A 213 42.54 -57.56 36.34
CA ALA A 213 43.75 -57.96 35.63
C ALA A 213 45.02 -57.85 36.50
N LYS A 214 45.11 -56.82 37.36
CA LYS A 214 46.20 -56.71 38.34
C LYS A 214 46.17 -57.80 39.40
N GLN A 215 44.99 -58.25 39.83
CA GLN A 215 44.88 -59.38 40.76
C GLN A 215 45.28 -60.70 40.10
N GLU A 216 44.82 -60.94 38.87
CA GLU A 216 45.23 -62.12 38.10
C GLU A 216 46.73 -62.13 37.86
N LEU A 217 47.32 -60.98 37.51
CA LEU A 217 48.77 -60.85 37.35
C LEU A 217 49.51 -61.23 38.64
N LYS A 218 49.07 -60.73 39.81
CA LYS A 218 49.65 -61.11 41.10
C LYS A 218 49.52 -62.61 41.36
N ALA A 219 48.37 -63.21 41.07
CA ALA A 219 48.17 -64.65 41.24
C ALA A 219 49.09 -65.47 40.31
N VAL A 220 49.32 -64.99 39.08
CA VAL A 220 50.26 -65.58 38.12
C VAL A 220 51.70 -65.43 38.60
N GLU A 221 52.08 -64.27 39.13
CA GLU A 221 53.40 -64.03 39.75
C GLU A 221 53.63 -64.97 40.93
N GLU A 222 52.66 -65.11 41.83
CA GLU A 222 52.72 -66.06 42.96
C GLU A 222 52.85 -67.52 42.48
N SER A 223 52.08 -67.91 41.47
CA SER A 223 52.18 -69.23 40.85
C SER A 223 53.56 -69.46 40.20
N LEU A 224 54.11 -68.46 39.53
CA LEU A 224 55.46 -68.51 38.96
C LEU A 224 56.53 -68.64 40.05
N THR A 225 56.41 -67.92 41.17
CA THR A 225 57.33 -68.05 42.31
C THR A 225 57.27 -69.46 42.90
N THR A 226 56.07 -70.02 43.06
CA THR A 226 55.86 -71.39 43.54
C THR A 226 56.48 -72.41 42.58
N ILE A 227 56.24 -72.29 41.28
CA ILE A 227 56.85 -73.16 40.25
C ILE A 227 58.37 -73.03 40.26
N THR A 228 58.92 -71.83 40.44
CA THR A 228 60.38 -71.65 40.51
C THR A 228 60.98 -72.26 41.76
N GLU A 229 60.29 -72.21 42.90
CA GLU A 229 60.67 -72.91 44.12
C GLU A 229 60.60 -74.43 43.97
N GLU A 230 59.52 -74.95 43.39
CA GLU A 230 59.37 -76.38 43.06
C GLU A 230 60.46 -76.84 42.09
N PHE A 231 60.77 -76.06 41.05
CA PHE A 231 61.89 -76.35 40.16
C PHE A 231 63.24 -76.32 40.87
N ALA A 232 63.43 -75.40 41.82
CA ALA A 232 64.66 -75.32 42.61
C ALA A 232 64.79 -76.53 43.55
N ALA A 233 63.68 -76.96 44.17
CA ALA A 233 63.61 -78.17 44.99
C ALA A 233 63.88 -79.43 44.15
N PHE A 234 63.23 -79.56 42.99
CA PHE A 234 63.48 -80.64 42.03
C PHE A 234 64.95 -80.68 41.58
N ARG A 235 65.55 -79.53 41.25
CA ARG A 235 67.00 -79.46 40.92
C ARG A 235 67.89 -79.89 42.09
N LYS A 236 67.49 -79.67 43.35
CA LYS A 236 68.23 -80.17 44.51
C LYS A 236 68.06 -81.68 44.64
N GLU A 237 66.86 -82.20 44.47
CA GLU A 237 66.60 -83.65 44.50
C GLU A 237 67.35 -84.39 43.40
N VAL A 238 67.32 -83.89 42.17
CA VAL A 238 68.09 -84.44 41.04
C VAL A 238 69.59 -84.42 41.34
N ARG A 239 70.13 -83.30 41.87
CA ARG A 239 71.54 -83.25 42.28
C ARG A 239 71.84 -84.27 43.36
N HIS A 240 71.00 -84.38 44.38
CA HIS A 240 71.20 -85.34 45.45
C HIS A 240 71.18 -86.79 44.94
N LYS A 241 70.35 -87.08 43.93
CA LYS A 241 70.27 -88.39 43.28
C LYS A 241 71.48 -88.67 42.40
N ILE A 242 71.98 -87.66 41.68
CA ILE A 242 73.24 -87.74 40.94
C ILE A 242 74.40 -88.03 41.90
N ASP A 243 74.51 -87.28 43.00
CA ASP A 243 75.56 -87.48 44.00
C ASP A 243 75.48 -88.87 44.64
N SER A 244 74.26 -89.36 44.92
CA SER A 244 74.05 -90.73 45.42
C SER A 244 74.49 -91.80 44.42
N LEU A 245 74.22 -91.60 43.13
CA LEU A 245 74.63 -92.53 42.07
C LEU A 245 76.15 -92.51 41.86
N ILE A 246 76.78 -91.34 41.95
CA ILE A 246 78.24 -91.20 41.92
C ILE A 246 78.85 -91.95 43.10
N ALA A 247 78.34 -91.76 44.32
CA ALA A 247 78.83 -92.46 45.51
C ALA A 247 78.66 -93.99 45.42
N GLU A 248 77.54 -94.46 44.85
CA GLU A 248 77.31 -95.89 44.62
C GLU A 248 78.27 -96.47 43.57
N GLN A 249 78.55 -95.70 42.51
CA GLN A 249 79.50 -96.05 41.48
C GLN A 249 80.93 -96.11 42.02
N GLU A 250 81.34 -95.11 42.81
CA GLU A 250 82.64 -95.10 43.50
C GLU A 250 82.80 -96.29 44.45
N ALA A 251 81.74 -96.67 45.17
CA ALA A 251 81.75 -97.86 46.02
C ALA A 251 81.89 -99.16 45.22
N LYS A 252 81.23 -99.27 44.06
CA LYS A 252 81.39 -100.41 43.14
C LYS A 252 82.79 -100.47 42.56
N ASP A 253 83.33 -99.34 42.11
CA ASP A 253 84.68 -99.25 41.55
C ASP A 253 85.74 -99.60 42.62
N ALA A 254 85.55 -99.18 43.87
CA ALA A 254 86.40 -99.59 45.00
C ALA A 254 86.32 -101.10 45.28
N GLY A 255 85.12 -101.68 45.18
CA GLY A 255 84.89 -103.13 45.27
C GLY A 255 85.66 -103.88 44.17
N ILE A 256 85.49 -103.47 42.92
CA ILE A 256 86.21 -104.02 41.76
C ILE A 256 87.72 -103.92 41.94
N GLN A 257 88.24 -102.76 42.38
CA GLN A 257 89.69 -102.59 42.63
C GLN A 257 90.21 -103.53 43.74
N SER A 258 89.42 -103.80 44.77
CA SER A 258 89.79 -104.72 45.85
C SER A 258 89.82 -106.18 45.37
N GLU A 259 88.86 -106.58 44.54
CA GLU A 259 88.82 -107.90 43.90
C GLU A 259 89.98 -108.09 42.93
N LEU A 260 90.31 -107.06 42.15
CA LEU A 260 91.41 -107.09 41.20
C LEU A 260 92.78 -107.17 41.90
N ARG A 261 92.95 -106.49 43.05
CA ARG A 261 94.12 -106.65 43.93
C ARG A 261 94.24 -108.07 44.47
N ASN A 262 93.15 -108.62 45.01
CA ASN A 262 93.14 -109.99 45.52
C ASN A 262 93.45 -111.02 44.41
N ALA A 263 92.88 -110.84 43.22
CA ALA A 263 93.16 -111.70 42.08
C ALA A 263 94.62 -111.61 41.62
N LEU A 264 95.20 -110.41 41.61
CA LEU A 264 96.63 -110.21 41.32
C LEU A 264 97.54 -110.83 42.37
N GLU A 265 97.18 -110.77 43.64
CA GLU A 265 97.95 -111.35 44.74
C GLU A 265 97.92 -112.88 44.71
N VAL A 266 96.77 -113.48 44.37
CA VAL A 266 96.65 -114.92 44.08
C VAL A 266 97.42 -115.32 42.83
N ALA A 267 97.46 -114.49 41.79
CA ALA A 267 98.28 -114.76 40.60
C ALA A 267 99.78 -114.69 40.92
N ARG A 268 100.18 -113.78 41.82
CA ARG A 268 101.57 -113.62 42.27
C ARG A 268 102.04 -114.82 43.09
N SER A 269 101.23 -115.29 44.05
CA SER A 269 101.55 -116.46 44.86
C SER A 269 101.66 -117.74 44.01
N LYS A 270 100.76 -117.94 43.05
CA LYS A 270 100.87 -119.05 42.08
C LYS A 270 102.08 -118.93 41.15
N SER A 271 102.45 -117.71 40.76
CA SER A 271 103.67 -117.47 39.98
C SER A 271 104.92 -117.82 40.78
N GLU A 272 104.97 -117.49 42.07
CA GLU A 272 106.07 -117.87 42.97
C GLU A 272 106.14 -119.38 43.17
N GLU A 273 105.01 -120.07 43.37
CA GLU A 273 104.96 -121.55 43.40
C GLU A 273 105.49 -122.19 42.11
N LEU A 274 105.13 -121.62 40.95
CA LEU A 274 105.63 -122.09 39.65
C LEU A 274 107.13 -121.85 39.47
N GLN A 275 107.67 -120.74 39.98
CA GLN A 275 109.11 -120.49 39.98
C GLN A 275 109.84 -121.48 40.90
N ASP A 276 109.27 -121.82 42.05
CA ASP A 276 109.83 -122.77 43.01
C ASP A 276 109.83 -124.21 42.47
N LEU A 277 108.77 -124.60 41.74
CA LEU A 277 108.70 -125.86 41.02
C LEU A 277 109.67 -125.91 39.84
N ARG A 278 109.85 -124.79 39.12
CA ARG A 278 110.81 -124.69 38.02
C ARG A 278 112.25 -124.81 38.53
N ALA A 279 112.56 -124.23 39.69
CA ALA A 279 113.87 -124.37 40.34
C ALA A 279 114.15 -125.84 40.73
N LYS A 280 113.16 -126.56 41.29
CA LYS A 280 113.27 -127.98 41.65
C LYS A 280 113.39 -128.92 40.43
N LEU A 281 112.78 -128.56 39.30
CA LEU A 281 112.89 -129.33 38.06
C LEU A 281 114.28 -129.18 37.42
N VAL A 282 114.81 -127.95 37.37
CA VAL A 282 116.15 -127.67 36.83
C VAL A 282 117.25 -128.32 37.68
N GLU A 283 117.09 -128.38 39.00
CA GLU A 283 118.05 -129.04 39.91
C GLU A 283 117.98 -130.59 39.85
N GLY A 284 116.83 -131.14 39.45
CA GLY A 284 116.62 -132.57 39.18
C GLY A 284 117.21 -133.06 37.85
N ASP A 285 117.19 -132.20 36.82
CA ASP A 285 117.68 -132.52 35.48
C ASP A 285 119.20 -132.36 35.33
N LEU A 286 119.85 -131.51 36.16
CA LEU A 286 121.31 -131.31 36.15
C LEU A 286 122.12 -132.46 36.78
N LYS A 287 121.49 -133.42 37.47
CA LYS A 287 122.17 -134.55 38.14
C LYS A 287 122.13 -135.87 37.36
N ARG A 288 121.38 -135.96 36.24
CA ARG A 288 121.08 -137.24 35.55
C ARG A 288 121.62 -137.40 34.12
N SER A 289 122.22 -136.39 33.52
CA SER A 289 122.60 -136.47 32.10
C SER A 289 124.02 -135.96 31.81
N ARG A 290 124.98 -136.43 32.63
CA ARG A 290 126.43 -136.35 32.41
C ARG A 290 126.97 -137.55 31.60
N ASP A 291 126.09 -138.35 30.97
CA ASP A 291 126.46 -139.39 30.02
C ASP A 291 125.56 -139.33 28.77
N ARG A 292 126.22 -139.08 27.63
CA ARG A 292 125.77 -139.24 26.22
C ARG A 292 125.05 -138.07 25.53
N ARG A 293 125.81 -137.48 24.58
CA ARG A 293 125.43 -137.09 23.20
C ARG A 293 124.42 -135.94 23.08
N SER A 294 124.43 -135.06 22.09
CA SER A 294 125.28 -134.69 20.96
C SER A 294 124.54 -133.50 20.31
N ALA A 295 125.28 -132.52 19.75
CA ALA A 295 124.81 -131.38 18.93
C ALA A 295 124.02 -130.28 19.69
N ASP A 296 124.53 -129.07 19.97
CA ASP A 296 125.16 -128.03 19.12
C ASP A 296 124.23 -127.48 18.02
N SER A 297 124.09 -126.18 17.77
CA SER A 297 123.84 -124.98 18.61
C SER A 297 123.45 -123.83 17.64
N GLY A 298 122.89 -122.74 18.15
CA GLY A 298 122.85 -121.41 17.48
C GLY A 298 121.44 -120.83 17.31
N GLN A 299 121.03 -119.83 18.10
CA GLN A 299 121.26 -118.36 17.93
C GLN A 299 120.39 -117.75 16.82
N SER A 300 119.76 -116.57 16.91
CA SER A 300 119.72 -115.46 17.88
C SER A 300 118.76 -114.36 17.34
N HIS A 301 118.60 -113.26 18.10
CA HIS A 301 117.96 -111.94 17.81
C HIS A 301 116.50 -111.82 18.26
N GLY A 302 116.06 -110.79 18.98
CA GLY A 302 116.65 -109.49 19.32
C GLY A 302 115.69 -108.35 18.94
N GLN A 303 115.58 -107.34 19.82
CA GLN A 303 115.07 -105.97 19.55
C GLN A 303 113.54 -105.78 19.41
N THR A 304 112.91 -104.63 19.63
CA THR A 304 112.95 -103.50 20.60
C THR A 304 111.91 -102.47 20.09
N TYR A 305 111.18 -101.81 21.02
CA TYR A 305 110.69 -100.41 20.96
C TYR A 305 109.45 -99.98 20.13
N ASN A 306 108.75 -99.03 20.77
CA ASN A 306 108.02 -97.86 20.25
C ASN A 306 106.56 -98.05 19.78
N ASP A 307 105.59 -97.51 20.53
CA ASP A 307 105.17 -96.09 20.67
C ASP A 307 104.14 -95.69 19.60
N LYS A 308 103.09 -94.99 20.09
CA LYS A 308 102.11 -94.11 19.41
C LYS A 308 100.67 -94.62 19.29
N GLU A 309 99.86 -94.12 20.23
CA GLU A 309 98.54 -93.48 20.00
C GLU A 309 98.55 -92.53 18.75
N PRO A 310 97.43 -92.04 18.19
CA PRO A 310 96.15 -91.75 18.86
C PRO A 310 94.82 -91.91 18.04
N MET A 311 93.72 -91.81 18.79
CA MET A 311 92.43 -91.17 18.46
C MET A 311 91.66 -91.65 17.20
N ASP A 312 90.82 -92.66 17.42
CA ASP A 312 89.58 -92.90 16.66
C ASP A 312 88.47 -92.05 17.29
N LYS A 313 87.82 -91.14 16.55
CA LYS A 313 86.73 -91.33 15.57
C LYS A 313 85.34 -91.18 16.20
N ASP A 314 84.61 -90.28 15.55
CA ASP A 314 83.19 -90.36 15.22
C ASP A 314 82.16 -90.33 16.34
N SER A 315 81.41 -89.22 16.40
CA SER A 315 80.04 -89.16 15.85
C SER A 315 79.19 -88.10 16.56
N SER A 316 79.09 -86.90 15.98
CA SER A 316 78.03 -85.94 16.31
C SER A 316 77.19 -85.71 15.06
N PHE A 317 76.14 -86.53 14.93
CA PHE A 317 75.11 -86.44 13.91
C PHE A 317 73.91 -85.65 14.46
N LEU A 318 73.36 -84.80 13.60
CA LEU A 318 72.01 -84.21 13.55
C LEU A 318 71.76 -82.81 14.15
N LYS A 319 71.65 -81.90 13.17
CA LYS A 319 70.99 -80.58 13.14
C LYS A 319 69.47 -80.70 13.37
N PRO A 320 68.80 -79.61 13.82
CA PRO A 320 67.36 -79.57 13.99
C PRO A 320 66.59 -79.33 12.68
N VAL A 321 65.36 -79.85 12.70
CA VAL A 321 64.33 -79.90 11.66
C VAL A 321 63.65 -78.55 11.47
N ALA A 322 63.46 -78.17 10.21
CA ALA A 322 62.56 -77.11 9.77
C ALA A 322 61.14 -77.67 9.52
N ALA A 323 60.13 -76.97 10.03
CA ALA A 323 58.73 -77.03 9.58
C ALA A 323 58.15 -75.63 9.86
N LYS A 324 57.90 -74.81 8.84
CA LYS A 324 56.74 -74.75 7.93
C LYS A 324 55.49 -74.12 8.56
N ASP A 325 55.14 -73.00 7.92
CA ASP A 325 53.80 -72.54 7.52
C ASP A 325 52.78 -72.20 8.61
N VAL A 326 52.28 -70.96 8.58
CA VAL A 326 50.99 -70.60 7.95
C VAL A 326 50.71 -69.11 8.23
N GLU A 327 50.88 -68.29 7.20
CA GLU A 327 50.22 -66.99 7.08
C GLU A 327 48.71 -67.24 6.88
N SER A 328 47.88 -66.58 7.68
CA SER A 328 46.44 -66.49 7.46
C SER A 328 46.04 -65.02 7.36
N LYS A 329 45.89 -64.55 6.12
CA LYS A 329 45.01 -63.42 5.76
C LYS A 329 43.60 -63.97 5.57
N PRO A 330 42.55 -63.25 5.99
CA PRO A 330 41.25 -63.40 5.37
C PRO A 330 41.05 -62.31 4.30
N ALA A 331 40.67 -62.77 3.11
CA ALA A 331 39.88 -62.01 2.16
C ALA A 331 38.46 -61.83 2.71
N ILE A 332 37.76 -60.76 2.33
CA ILE A 332 36.34 -60.74 1.93
C ILE A 332 36.08 -59.36 1.29
N GLU A 333 35.83 -59.41 -0.02
CA GLU A 333 35.04 -58.44 -0.78
C GLU A 333 33.62 -58.38 -0.19
N ASN A 334 33.00 -57.19 -0.11
CA ASN A 334 31.64 -56.96 -0.61
C ASN A 334 31.09 -55.57 -0.25
N ALA A 335 30.24 -55.10 -1.17
CA ALA A 335 29.06 -54.25 -0.96
C ALA A 335 29.33 -52.75 -0.68
N SER A 336 29.33 -51.90 -1.70
CA SER A 336 28.14 -51.27 -2.34
C SER A 336 27.69 -50.01 -1.61
N ASP A 337 27.97 -48.87 -2.25
CA ASP A 337 27.40 -47.56 -1.94
C ASP A 337 25.86 -47.62 -2.04
N GLY A 338 25.21 -47.58 -0.88
CA GLY A 338 23.78 -47.36 -0.75
C GLY A 338 23.48 -45.86 -0.85
N GLN A 339 23.29 -45.37 -2.08
CA GLN A 339 22.68 -44.08 -2.35
C GLN A 339 21.16 -44.21 -2.10
N ALA A 340 20.69 -43.76 -0.94
CA ALA A 340 19.28 -43.61 -0.62
C ALA A 340 18.96 -42.12 -0.39
N SER A 341 18.72 -41.39 -1.49
CA SER A 341 17.95 -40.15 -1.46
C SER A 341 16.52 -40.48 -1.92
N SER A 342 15.66 -40.79 -0.97
CA SER A 342 14.24 -41.02 -1.22
C SER A 342 13.49 -39.70 -1.40
N ALA A 343 12.73 -39.64 -2.49
CA ALA A 343 11.38 -39.09 -2.55
C ALA A 343 11.15 -37.66 -2.02
N GLY A 344 11.35 -36.68 -2.90
CA GLY A 344 10.66 -35.39 -2.86
C GLY A 344 9.62 -35.32 -3.97
N ASN A 345 8.40 -35.74 -3.66
CA ASN A 345 7.26 -35.74 -4.55
C ASN A 345 6.62 -34.34 -4.65
N THR A 346 6.28 -33.93 -5.88
CA THR A 346 5.13 -33.09 -6.28
C THR A 346 4.91 -31.70 -5.67
N ARG A 347 5.00 -30.68 -6.53
CA ARG A 347 4.02 -29.58 -6.70
C ARG A 347 4.30 -28.88 -8.04
N SER A 348 3.58 -29.28 -9.08
CA SER A 348 2.51 -28.49 -9.71
C SER A 348 2.97 -27.08 -10.10
N VAL A 349 3.49 -26.99 -11.33
CA VAL A 349 3.64 -25.72 -12.05
C VAL A 349 2.25 -25.35 -12.53
N ASP A 350 1.57 -24.49 -11.77
CA ASP A 350 0.38 -23.79 -12.24
C ASP A 350 0.82 -22.49 -12.91
N ASP A 351 0.22 -22.28 -14.07
CA ASP A 351 0.30 -21.10 -14.92
C ASP A 351 0.11 -19.80 -14.14
N PHE A 352 1.07 -18.89 -14.26
CA PHE A 352 0.81 -17.47 -14.07
C PHE A 352 1.20 -16.71 -15.34
N ILE A 353 0.16 -16.39 -16.10
CA ILE A 353 0.14 -15.39 -17.17
C ILE A 353 0.54 -14.05 -16.53
N PHE A 354 1.71 -13.52 -16.91
CA PHE A 354 2.08 -12.16 -16.59
C PHE A 354 1.36 -11.22 -17.57
N VAL A 355 0.21 -10.71 -17.14
CA VAL A 355 -0.48 -9.60 -17.79
C VAL A 355 0.34 -8.34 -17.50
N GLY A 356 1.16 -7.93 -18.46
CA GLY A 356 1.71 -6.58 -18.52
C GLY A 356 0.56 -5.62 -18.82
N SER A 357 0.10 -4.90 -17.80
CA SER A 357 -0.75 -3.73 -17.95
C SER A 357 0.00 -2.51 -17.46
N ASP A 358 0.02 -1.53 -18.35
CA ASP A 358 0.49 -0.16 -18.25
C ASP A 358 0.24 0.49 -16.88
N SER A 359 1.22 1.23 -16.39
CA SER A 359 1.01 2.33 -15.45
C SER A 359 2.16 3.32 -15.55
N ASP A 360 1.83 4.50 -16.04
CA ASP A 360 2.68 5.65 -16.30
C ASP A 360 3.59 6.03 -15.11
N ALA A 361 4.90 5.93 -15.34
CA ALA A 361 5.91 6.49 -14.46
C ALA A 361 6.41 7.83 -15.04
N GLN A 362 5.81 8.90 -14.51
CA GLN A 362 6.49 10.12 -14.04
C GLN A 362 7.55 10.78 -14.96
N LEU A 363 7.10 11.72 -15.78
CA LEU A 363 7.86 12.93 -16.11
C LEU A 363 7.21 14.10 -15.38
N ARG A 364 7.68 14.38 -14.15
CA ARG A 364 7.46 15.68 -13.50
C ARG A 364 8.63 16.58 -13.84
N ASP A 365 8.43 17.43 -14.82
CA ASP A 365 9.27 18.59 -15.08
C ASP A 365 9.19 19.54 -13.88
N HIS A 366 10.22 19.53 -13.05
CA HIS A 366 10.51 20.61 -12.11
C HIS A 366 11.21 21.73 -12.87
N ALA A 367 10.43 22.59 -13.53
CA ALA A 367 10.92 23.89 -13.98
C ALA A 367 10.98 24.85 -12.80
N LEU A 368 12.17 24.94 -12.22
CA LEU A 368 12.65 26.08 -11.46
C LEU A 368 12.84 27.26 -12.41
N THR A 369 11.95 28.24 -12.37
CA THR A 369 12.26 29.62 -12.77
C THR A 369 11.87 30.55 -11.63
N ARG A 370 12.89 30.87 -10.83
CA ARG A 370 13.02 32.11 -10.07
C ARG A 370 13.15 33.25 -11.09
N ASP A 371 12.28 34.23 -10.97
CA ASP A 371 12.46 35.66 -11.28
C ASP A 371 11.46 36.34 -10.32
N SER A 372 11.78 37.06 -9.24
CA SER A 372 12.83 38.03 -8.92
C SER A 372 12.88 39.23 -9.85
N ASP A 373 11.81 40.04 -9.83
CA ASP A 373 11.80 41.50 -10.00
C ASP A 373 10.61 41.96 -9.14
N ASN A 374 10.74 42.59 -7.97
CA ASN A 374 11.48 43.79 -7.59
C ASN A 374 11.03 45.03 -8.38
N GLU A 375 10.71 46.08 -7.60
CA GLU A 375 10.36 47.45 -8.01
C GLU A 375 8.93 47.63 -8.56
N ASP A 376 8.03 48.14 -7.71
CA ASP A 376 7.50 49.48 -7.92
C ASP A 376 6.96 50.06 -6.60
N TYR A 377 7.84 50.89 -6.03
CA TYR A 377 7.52 51.96 -5.08
C TYR A 377 6.67 53.03 -5.76
N LEU A 378 6.05 53.87 -4.91
CA LEU A 378 5.30 55.11 -5.20
C LEU A 378 3.80 54.84 -5.49
N GLU A 379 2.83 55.49 -4.85
CA GLU A 379 2.80 56.87 -4.39
C GLU A 379 1.99 57.05 -3.10
N TYR A 380 2.47 58.02 -2.32
CA TYR A 380 1.76 58.76 -1.31
C TYR A 380 0.33 59.12 -1.72
N SER A 381 -0.58 59.09 -0.76
CA SER A 381 -1.56 60.17 -0.60
C SER A 381 -1.97 60.26 0.86
N ASP A 382 -1.22 61.07 1.58
CA ASP A 382 -1.76 61.88 2.67
C ASP A 382 -2.96 62.68 2.14
N SER A 383 -4.10 62.54 2.81
CA SER A 383 -4.96 63.69 3.08
C SER A 383 -5.83 63.35 4.28
N GLU A 384 -5.30 63.72 5.45
CA GLU A 384 -6.11 64.47 6.41
C GLU A 384 -6.95 65.52 5.67
N ILE A 385 -8.14 65.83 6.19
CA ILE A 385 -8.66 67.18 6.44
C ILE A 385 -10.20 67.22 6.34
N ASN A 386 -10.78 67.53 7.52
CA ASN A 386 -12.00 68.27 7.78
C ASN A 386 -13.40 67.63 7.70
N LYS A 387 -14.01 67.61 8.90
CA LYS A 387 -15.37 68.04 9.27
C LYS A 387 -16.56 67.14 8.97
#